data_AF-A0A2E4MCV9-F1
#
_entry.id   AF-A0A2E4MCV9-F1
#
_cell.length_a   1.000
_cell.length_b   1.000
_cell.length_c   1.000
_cell.angle_alpha   90.00
_cell.angle_beta   90.00
_cell.angle_gamma   90.00
#
_symmetry.space_group_name_H-M   'P 1'
#
loop_
_entity.id
_entity.type
_entity.pdbx_description
1 polymer ?
#
loop_
_entity_poly.entity_id
_entity_poly.type
_entity_poly.pdbx_seq_one_letter_code
_entity_poly.pdbx_strand_id
1 'polypeptide(L)'
;MKPYVADTNHLLHDAVADGKKLLFEGAQGALLDIDHGTFPFVTSSNSSGVGITGGSGVPPKWINKVIGVIKSYSTRVGGGPFPTELDNEVGAKIRDLGNEYGTTTGRPRRCGWFDAVAVRYSARLSGVDALSLMMLDVMSHLDEIKICTAYRIDGVETNLFPSNADDLRRAEPVYETLPGWNHDVTAARSIEEIPELAMSFANRVGEIVGVPVAMVSVGPDRAQSIFVDGNAQQMAGVGG
;
A
#
# COMPACT_ATOMS: atom_id res chain seq x y z
N MET A 1 -28.19 -17.51 3.64
CA MET A 1 -27.26 -17.19 4.75
C MET A 1 -27.30 -18.19 5.89
N LYS A 2 -28.47 -18.59 6.45
CA LYS A 2 -28.57 -19.53 7.60
C LYS A 2 -27.60 -20.74 7.61
N PRO A 3 -27.39 -21.50 6.51
CA PRO A 3 -26.47 -22.66 6.53
C PRO A 3 -24.98 -22.29 6.68
N TYR A 4 -24.62 -21.02 6.57
CA TYR A 4 -23.24 -20.52 6.68
C TYR A 4 -22.98 -19.76 7.98
N VAL A 5 -24.00 -19.58 8.84
CA VAL A 5 -23.83 -18.93 10.13
C VAL A 5 -23.17 -19.92 11.09
N ALA A 6 -22.07 -19.51 11.69
CA ALA A 6 -21.32 -20.29 12.67
C ALA A 6 -20.68 -19.38 13.72
N ASP A 7 -20.26 -19.96 14.84
CA ASP A 7 -19.36 -19.28 15.78
C ASP A 7 -17.95 -19.24 15.15
N THR A 8 -17.65 -18.11 14.50
CA THR A 8 -16.37 -17.92 13.82
C THR A 8 -15.21 -17.81 14.80
N ASN A 9 -15.43 -17.41 16.05
CA ASN A 9 -14.35 -17.31 17.03
C ASN A 9 -13.86 -18.71 17.39
N HIS A 10 -14.78 -19.64 17.68
CA HIS A 10 -14.43 -21.02 17.98
C HIS A 10 -13.73 -21.68 16.78
N LEU A 11 -14.27 -21.48 15.55
CA LEU A 11 -13.67 -22.01 14.33
C LEU A 11 -12.24 -21.53 14.10
N LEU A 12 -11.98 -20.23 14.29
CA LEU A 12 -10.65 -19.66 14.10
C LEU A 12 -9.68 -20.13 15.20
N HIS A 13 -10.13 -20.24 16.45
CA HIS A 13 -9.28 -20.68 17.56
C HIS A 13 -8.92 -22.16 17.45
N ASP A 14 -9.87 -23.01 17.06
CA ASP A 14 -9.61 -24.43 16.77
C ASP A 14 -8.66 -24.57 15.59
N ALA A 15 -8.83 -23.77 14.54
CA ALA A 15 -7.91 -23.77 13.40
C ALA A 15 -6.47 -23.42 13.82
N VAL A 16 -6.30 -22.43 14.71
CA VAL A 16 -4.98 -22.10 15.25
C VAL A 16 -4.43 -23.22 16.14
N ALA A 17 -5.26 -23.80 17.01
CA ALA A 17 -4.86 -24.91 17.89
C ALA A 17 -4.41 -26.15 17.09
N ASP A 18 -5.06 -26.40 15.96
CA ASP A 18 -4.73 -27.46 14.99
C ASP A 18 -3.49 -27.14 14.14
N GLY A 19 -2.86 -25.97 14.32
CA GLY A 19 -1.70 -25.54 13.53
C GLY A 19 -2.02 -25.18 12.07
N LYS A 20 -3.28 -24.85 11.76
CA LYS A 20 -3.67 -24.41 10.41
C LYS A 20 -3.18 -22.99 10.14
N LYS A 21 -2.87 -22.71 8.87
CA LYS A 21 -2.53 -21.37 8.40
C LYS A 21 -3.80 -20.57 8.16
N LEU A 22 -3.88 -19.38 8.77
CA LEU A 22 -4.95 -18.42 8.56
C LEU A 22 -4.44 -17.26 7.69
N LEU A 23 -5.30 -16.79 6.79
CA LEU A 23 -5.07 -15.58 6.00
C LEU A 23 -6.21 -14.61 6.26
N PHE A 24 -5.88 -13.41 6.72
CA PHE A 24 -6.83 -12.32 6.92
C PHE A 24 -6.73 -11.35 5.75
N GLU A 25 -7.82 -11.19 5.02
CA GLU A 25 -7.92 -10.22 3.93
C GLU A 25 -8.47 -8.90 4.48
N GLY A 26 -7.68 -7.83 4.39
CA GLY A 26 -8.06 -6.50 4.84
C GLY A 26 -8.87 -5.74 3.80
N ALA A 27 -9.83 -4.95 4.28
CA ALA A 27 -10.48 -3.88 3.52
C ALA A 27 -10.76 -2.72 4.49
N GLN A 28 -10.71 -1.45 4.11
CA GLN A 28 -10.20 -0.84 2.87
C GLN A 28 -8.67 -0.61 2.97
N GLY A 29 -8.21 0.64 3.08
CA GLY A 29 -6.80 0.99 3.29
C GLY A 29 -6.57 1.67 4.64
N ALA A 30 -5.35 1.65 5.15
CA ALA A 30 -5.03 2.14 6.50
C ALA A 30 -5.38 3.62 6.73
N LEU A 31 -5.23 4.49 5.73
CA LEU A 31 -5.58 5.92 5.86
C LEU A 31 -7.08 6.23 5.78
N LEU A 32 -7.91 5.20 5.61
CA LEU A 32 -9.36 5.25 5.75
C LEU A 32 -9.83 4.68 7.09
N ASP A 33 -8.93 4.29 7.98
CA ASP A 33 -9.27 3.77 9.31
C ASP A 33 -10.01 4.84 10.13
N ILE A 34 -11.06 4.46 10.86
CA ILE A 34 -11.90 5.40 11.60
C ILE A 34 -11.12 6.20 12.67
N ASP A 35 -10.15 5.56 13.32
CA ASP A 35 -9.39 6.16 14.42
C ASP A 35 -8.06 6.74 13.94
N HIS A 36 -7.44 6.09 12.96
CA HIS A 36 -6.05 6.35 12.56
C HIS A 36 -5.90 6.90 11.14
N GLY A 37 -7.01 7.06 10.41
CA GLY A 37 -7.03 7.61 9.08
C GLY A 37 -7.16 9.13 9.05
N THR A 38 -7.49 9.65 7.86
CA THR A 38 -7.66 11.09 7.63
C THR A 38 -9.04 11.60 8.02
N PHE A 39 -9.44 11.42 9.28
CA PHE A 39 -10.76 11.82 9.79
C PHE A 39 -11.07 13.30 9.46
N PRO A 40 -12.30 13.65 9.03
CA PRO A 40 -13.51 12.81 8.91
C PRO A 40 -13.65 12.04 7.59
N PHE A 41 -12.63 12.03 6.74
CA PHE A 41 -12.69 11.42 5.40
C PHE A 41 -12.25 9.95 5.41
N VAL A 42 -12.92 9.17 6.25
CA VAL A 42 -12.57 7.79 6.60
C VAL A 42 -13.78 6.88 6.46
N THR A 43 -13.57 5.56 6.53
CA THR A 43 -14.65 4.59 6.73
C THR A 43 -15.09 4.58 8.20
N SER A 44 -16.09 3.77 8.54
CA SER A 44 -16.66 3.63 9.89
C SER A 44 -16.12 2.43 10.67
N SER A 45 -15.00 1.85 10.21
CA SER A 45 -14.36 0.68 10.82
C SER A 45 -12.84 0.84 10.85
N ASN A 46 -12.15 0.00 11.62
CA ASN A 46 -10.70 -0.09 11.57
C ASN A 46 -10.28 -0.90 10.32
N SER A 47 -9.68 -0.21 9.35
CA SER A 47 -9.21 -0.77 8.08
C SER A 47 -7.68 -0.89 8.01
N SER A 48 -6.99 -0.66 9.12
CA SER A 48 -5.55 -0.92 9.28
C SER A 48 -5.31 -2.28 9.96
N GLY A 49 -4.03 -2.65 10.14
CA GLY A 49 -3.66 -3.93 10.79
C GLY A 49 -4.20 -4.08 12.22
N VAL A 50 -4.51 -2.97 12.89
CA VAL A 50 -5.10 -2.99 14.25
C VAL A 50 -6.50 -3.61 14.28
N GLY A 51 -7.22 -3.58 13.16
CA GLY A 51 -8.57 -4.12 13.02
C GLY A 51 -8.66 -5.64 13.02
N ILE A 52 -7.55 -6.35 12.75
CA ILE A 52 -7.56 -7.82 12.61
C ILE A 52 -8.08 -8.48 13.90
N THR A 53 -7.51 -8.11 15.04
CA THR A 53 -7.82 -8.76 16.32
C THR A 53 -9.25 -8.44 16.78
N GLY A 54 -9.66 -7.18 16.69
CA GLY A 54 -11.01 -6.74 17.04
C GLY A 54 -12.08 -7.33 16.12
N GLY A 55 -11.79 -7.47 14.82
CA GLY A 55 -12.75 -7.99 13.83
C GLY A 55 -12.87 -9.51 13.79
N SER A 56 -11.81 -10.24 14.16
CA SER A 56 -11.78 -11.72 14.07
C SER A 56 -11.83 -12.45 15.42
N GLY A 57 -11.58 -11.75 16.53
CA GLY A 57 -11.42 -12.39 17.85
C GLY A 57 -10.12 -13.18 18.00
N VAL A 58 -9.21 -13.14 17.02
CA VAL A 58 -7.89 -13.78 17.10
C VAL A 58 -6.92 -12.89 17.89
N PRO A 59 -6.27 -13.39 18.95
CA PRO A 59 -5.31 -12.61 19.73
C PRO A 59 -4.09 -12.16 18.92
N PRO A 60 -3.52 -10.98 19.22
CA PRO A 60 -2.36 -10.44 18.48
C PRO A 60 -1.14 -11.37 18.51
N LYS A 61 -0.97 -12.17 19.57
CA LYS A 61 0.13 -13.15 19.67
C LYS A 61 0.12 -14.25 18.60
N TRP A 62 -0.97 -14.40 17.85
CA TRP A 62 -1.11 -15.37 16.75
C TRP A 62 -1.00 -14.72 15.38
N ILE A 63 -0.76 -13.41 15.31
CA ILE A 63 -0.46 -12.73 14.05
C ILE A 63 1.05 -12.78 13.84
N ASN A 64 1.48 -13.69 12.96
CA ASN A 64 2.90 -13.95 12.72
C ASN A 64 3.51 -13.06 11.63
N LYS A 65 2.67 -12.56 10.71
CA LYS A 65 3.12 -11.82 9.54
C LYS A 65 2.06 -10.84 9.06
N VAL A 66 2.47 -9.61 8.76
CA VAL A 66 1.63 -8.59 8.12
C VAL A 66 2.29 -8.13 6.83
N ILE A 67 1.56 -8.25 5.72
CA ILE A 67 1.98 -7.79 4.40
C ILE A 67 1.28 -6.48 4.06
N GLY A 68 2.07 -5.43 3.81
CA GLY A 68 1.57 -4.14 3.38
C GLY A 68 1.44 -4.09 1.86
N VAL A 69 0.22 -4.11 1.34
CA VAL A 69 -0.03 -3.95 -0.09
C VAL A 69 -0.08 -2.46 -0.42
N ILE A 70 0.86 -2.02 -1.24
CA ILE A 70 1.00 -0.61 -1.66
C ILE A 70 1.02 -0.54 -3.18
N LYS A 71 0.53 0.57 -3.76
CA LYS A 71 0.73 0.87 -5.17
C LYS A 71 2.00 1.70 -5.33
N SER A 72 2.60 1.63 -6.51
CA SER A 72 3.75 2.46 -6.93
C SER A 72 3.43 3.96 -7.06
N TYR A 73 2.15 4.33 -6.93
CA TYR A 73 1.63 5.69 -6.90
C TYR A 73 0.44 5.75 -5.94
N SER A 74 -0.03 6.95 -5.62
CA SER A 74 -1.12 7.15 -4.66
C SER A 74 -2.46 7.38 -5.36
N THR A 75 -3.54 6.87 -4.78
CA THR A 75 -4.90 7.14 -5.26
C THR A 75 -5.87 7.41 -4.12
N ARG A 76 -6.90 8.22 -4.38
CA ARG A 76 -7.96 8.51 -3.42
C ARG A 76 -9.31 8.59 -4.11
N VAL A 77 -10.34 8.05 -3.46
CA VAL A 77 -11.75 8.22 -3.84
C VAL A 77 -12.42 9.15 -2.83
N GLY A 78 -13.21 10.10 -3.32
CA GLY A 78 -13.90 11.07 -2.47
C GLY A 78 -13.03 12.25 -2.01
N GLY A 79 -13.55 12.99 -1.04
CA GLY A 79 -12.91 14.18 -0.48
C GLY A 79 -11.74 13.86 0.45
N GLY A 80 -11.17 14.91 1.04
CA GLY A 80 -10.10 14.86 2.03
C GLY A 80 -8.72 15.22 1.47
N PRO A 81 -7.76 15.56 2.35
CA PRO A 81 -6.41 15.97 1.97
C PRO A 81 -5.68 14.88 1.17
N PHE A 82 -4.92 15.30 0.16
CA PHE A 82 -4.08 14.41 -0.62
C PHE A 82 -2.82 15.17 -1.05
N PRO A 83 -1.77 15.19 -0.21
CA PRO A 83 -0.61 16.06 -0.42
C PRO A 83 0.08 15.84 -1.77
N THR A 84 0.13 14.59 -2.24
CA THR A 84 0.81 14.23 -3.49
C THR A 84 -0.09 14.22 -4.72
N GLU A 85 -1.33 14.74 -4.62
CA GLU A 85 -2.27 14.79 -5.72
C GLU A 85 -1.70 15.55 -6.94
N LEU A 86 -2.02 15.02 -8.13
CA LEU A 86 -1.65 15.61 -9.41
C LEU A 86 -2.90 15.99 -10.17
N ASP A 87 -3.24 17.27 -10.17
CA ASP A 87 -4.27 17.86 -11.04
C ASP A 87 -3.63 18.39 -12.34
N ASN A 88 -2.97 17.49 -13.07
CA ASN A 88 -2.27 17.79 -14.32
C ASN A 88 -2.25 16.56 -15.25
N GLU A 89 -1.59 16.70 -16.40
CA GLU A 89 -1.48 15.65 -17.42
C GLU A 89 -0.82 14.38 -16.90
N VAL A 90 0.14 14.48 -15.96
CA VAL A 90 0.78 13.30 -15.36
C VAL A 90 -0.21 12.53 -14.48
N GLY A 91 -0.99 13.24 -13.66
CA GLY A 91 -2.05 12.64 -12.86
C GLY A 91 -3.13 11.97 -13.72
N ALA A 92 -3.50 12.58 -14.84
CA ALA A 92 -4.43 11.99 -15.82
C ALA A 92 -3.83 10.72 -16.47
N LYS A 93 -2.56 10.77 -16.89
CA LYS A 93 -1.85 9.63 -17.47
C LYS A 93 -1.77 8.44 -16.51
N ILE A 94 -1.42 8.67 -15.25
CA ILE A 94 -1.39 7.64 -14.19
C ILE A 94 -2.79 7.03 -14.02
N ARG A 95 -3.84 7.86 -14.00
CA ARG A 95 -5.23 7.40 -13.88
C ARG A 95 -5.62 6.46 -15.02
N ASP A 96 -5.31 6.83 -16.25
CA ASP A 96 -5.68 6.07 -17.45
C ASP A 96 -4.93 4.74 -17.52
N LEU A 97 -3.61 4.78 -17.33
CA LEU A 97 -2.76 3.58 -17.33
C LEU A 97 -3.13 2.61 -16.19
N GLY A 98 -3.42 3.14 -15.00
CA GLY A 98 -3.80 2.33 -13.84
C GLY A 98 -5.27 1.90 -13.81
N ASN A 99 -6.06 2.25 -14.84
CA ASN A 99 -7.51 2.07 -14.88
C ASN A 99 -8.20 2.52 -13.57
N GLU A 100 -7.82 3.70 -13.09
CA GLU A 100 -8.24 4.23 -11.78
C GLU A 100 -9.62 4.90 -11.87
N TYR A 101 -10.61 4.08 -12.20
CA TYR A 101 -12.01 4.44 -12.34
C TYR A 101 -12.86 3.53 -11.45
N GLY A 102 -13.87 4.10 -10.79
CA GLY A 102 -14.79 3.32 -9.96
C GLY A 102 -15.56 2.28 -10.78
N THR A 103 -15.57 1.02 -10.37
CA THR A 103 -16.17 -0.09 -11.13
C THR A 103 -17.69 0.04 -11.34
N THR A 104 -18.40 0.69 -10.42
CA THR A 104 -19.87 0.88 -10.52
C THR A 104 -20.24 2.21 -11.14
N THR A 105 -19.59 3.30 -10.73
CA THR A 105 -20.00 4.67 -11.10
C THR A 105 -19.16 5.28 -12.22
N GLY A 106 -18.05 4.65 -12.59
CA GLY A 106 -17.07 5.20 -13.52
C GLY A 106 -16.35 6.45 -13.00
N ARG A 107 -16.56 6.86 -11.74
CA ARG A 107 -15.98 8.09 -11.21
C ARG A 107 -14.45 7.99 -11.18
N PRO A 108 -13.72 8.99 -11.71
CA PRO A 108 -12.27 8.98 -11.70
C PRO A 108 -11.75 9.05 -10.26
N ARG A 109 -10.72 8.25 -9.96
CA ARG A 109 -9.98 8.42 -8.72
C ARG A 109 -9.00 9.58 -8.86
N ARG A 110 -8.79 10.31 -7.77
CA ARG A 110 -7.69 11.26 -7.65
C ARG A 110 -6.40 10.46 -7.65
N CYS A 111 -5.40 10.90 -8.41
CA CYS A 111 -4.12 10.20 -8.58
C CYS A 111 -2.98 11.15 -8.20
N GLY A 112 -1.91 10.60 -7.67
CA GLY A 112 -0.78 11.36 -7.17
C GLY A 112 0.48 10.52 -7.08
N TRP A 113 1.61 11.17 -6.83
CA TRP A 113 2.88 10.49 -6.63
C TRP A 113 2.87 9.58 -5.40
N PHE A 114 3.83 8.65 -5.34
CA PHE A 114 4.00 7.79 -4.17
C PHE A 114 4.29 8.63 -2.92
N ASP A 115 3.56 8.35 -1.84
CA ASP A 115 3.70 9.07 -0.59
C ASP A 115 4.34 8.18 0.48
N ALA A 116 5.67 8.29 0.62
CA ALA A 116 6.41 7.47 1.56
C ALA A 116 6.18 7.89 3.02
N VAL A 117 5.77 9.14 3.28
CA VAL A 117 5.41 9.60 4.63
C VAL A 117 4.15 8.89 5.11
N ALA A 118 3.12 8.89 4.25
CA ALA A 118 1.86 8.17 4.47
C ALA A 118 2.06 6.66 4.62
N VAL A 119 2.87 6.06 3.75
CA VAL A 119 3.12 4.61 3.78
C VAL A 119 3.93 4.20 5.00
N ARG A 120 4.97 4.96 5.39
CA ARG A 120 5.74 4.69 6.62
C ARG A 120 4.86 4.74 7.86
N TYR A 121 3.97 5.72 7.97
CA TYR A 121 2.99 5.79 9.04
C TYR A 121 2.09 4.55 9.05
N SER A 122 1.50 4.21 7.90
CA SER A 122 0.57 3.08 7.76
C SER A 122 1.23 1.74 8.06
N ALA A 123 2.48 1.57 7.63
CA ALA A 123 3.29 0.39 7.86
C ALA A 123 3.58 0.20 9.35
N ARG A 124 4.01 1.27 10.03
CA ARG A 124 4.26 1.24 11.48
C ARG A 124 2.99 0.99 12.28
N LEU A 125 1.89 1.64 11.94
CA LEU A 125 0.59 1.46 12.58
C LEU A 125 0.12 0.00 12.49
N SER A 126 0.27 -0.61 11.31
CA SER A 126 -0.25 -1.94 11.03
C SER A 126 0.71 -3.07 11.41
N GLY A 127 1.93 -2.74 11.87
CA GLY A 127 2.96 -3.75 12.17
C GLY A 127 3.45 -4.49 10.92
N VAL A 128 3.58 -3.80 9.78
CA VAL A 128 3.96 -4.41 8.51
C VAL A 128 5.40 -4.91 8.55
N ASP A 129 5.58 -6.17 8.18
CA ASP A 129 6.90 -6.80 8.13
C ASP A 129 7.51 -6.81 6.72
N ALA A 130 6.67 -6.76 5.67
CA ALA A 130 7.11 -6.75 4.28
C ALA A 130 6.07 -6.05 3.38
N LEU A 131 6.55 -5.40 2.33
CA LEU A 131 5.72 -4.72 1.34
C LEU A 131 5.53 -5.56 0.08
N SER A 132 4.32 -5.48 -0.47
CA SER A 132 3.98 -5.88 -1.82
C SER A 132 3.73 -4.63 -2.64
N LEU A 133 4.67 -4.28 -3.53
CA LEU A 133 4.62 -3.08 -4.37
C LEU A 133 3.94 -3.38 -5.71
N MET A 134 2.73 -2.87 -5.87
CA MET A 134 1.86 -3.15 -7.00
C MET A 134 1.98 -2.08 -8.09
N MET A 135 1.59 -2.44 -9.31
CA MET A 135 1.39 -1.50 -10.43
C MET A 135 2.68 -0.84 -10.93
N LEU A 136 3.81 -1.57 -10.99
CA LEU A 136 5.04 -1.04 -11.60
C LEU A 136 4.84 -0.73 -13.09
N ASP A 137 4.02 -1.52 -13.79
CA ASP A 137 3.67 -1.31 -15.20
C ASP A 137 3.15 0.10 -15.51
N VAL A 138 2.40 0.71 -14.60
CA VAL A 138 1.93 2.09 -14.77
C VAL A 138 3.08 3.10 -14.78
N MET A 139 4.07 2.91 -13.92
CA MET A 139 5.22 3.81 -13.80
C MET A 139 6.21 3.65 -14.96
N SER A 140 6.17 2.53 -15.67
CA SER A 140 6.99 2.25 -16.86
C SER A 140 6.83 3.25 -18.00
N HIS A 141 5.76 4.02 -18.00
CA HIS A 141 5.43 4.95 -19.07
C HIS A 141 5.76 6.41 -18.72
N LEU A 142 6.53 6.65 -17.66
CA LEU A 142 6.89 7.98 -17.18
C LEU A 142 8.39 8.21 -17.37
N ASP A 143 8.77 9.43 -17.76
CA ASP A 143 10.19 9.81 -17.93
C ASP A 143 10.88 10.08 -16.58
N GLU A 144 10.13 10.56 -15.60
CA GLU A 144 10.56 10.80 -14.23
C GLU A 144 9.48 10.34 -13.26
N ILE A 145 9.91 9.85 -12.10
CA ILE A 145 9.04 9.40 -11.02
C ILE A 145 9.43 10.15 -9.76
N LYS A 146 8.43 10.61 -9.00
CA LYS A 146 8.65 11.32 -7.74
C LYS A 146 8.15 10.51 -6.55
N ILE A 147 8.95 10.51 -5.49
CA ILE A 147 8.60 9.94 -4.18
C ILE A 147 8.54 11.08 -3.17
N CYS A 148 7.39 11.26 -2.51
CA CYS A 148 7.28 12.21 -1.41
C CYS A 148 7.94 11.62 -0.17
N THR A 149 9.07 12.19 0.24
CA THR A 149 9.91 11.69 1.34
C THR A 149 9.65 12.41 2.67
N ALA A 150 9.17 13.65 2.58
CA ALA A 150 8.80 14.50 3.71
C ALA A 150 7.65 15.43 3.30
N TYR A 151 7.02 16.03 4.31
CA TYR A 151 6.10 17.15 4.13
C TYR A 151 6.75 18.42 4.66
N ARG A 152 6.43 19.57 4.06
CA ARG A 152 6.64 20.88 4.65
C ARG A 152 5.30 21.44 5.10
N ILE A 153 5.16 21.70 6.39
CA ILE A 153 3.93 22.22 6.99
C ILE A 153 4.32 23.50 7.74
N ASP A 154 3.71 24.62 7.35
CA ASP A 154 3.96 25.94 7.96
C ASP A 154 5.46 26.30 8.03
N GLY A 155 6.21 25.93 6.97
CA GLY A 155 7.65 26.17 6.83
C GLY A 155 8.56 25.13 7.51
N VAL A 156 8.00 24.19 8.29
CA VAL A 156 8.76 23.14 8.98
C VAL A 156 8.70 21.84 8.19
N GLU A 157 9.87 21.28 7.88
CA GLU A 157 9.96 19.97 7.25
C GLU A 157 9.81 18.85 8.28
N THR A 158 8.97 17.86 7.97
CA THR A 158 8.70 16.72 8.81
C THR A 158 8.51 15.47 7.98
N ASN A 159 8.95 14.35 8.51
CA ASN A 159 8.73 13.03 7.93
C ASN A 159 7.66 12.24 8.72
N LEU A 160 6.96 12.92 9.65
CA LEU A 160 5.87 12.39 10.45
C LEU A 160 4.53 12.70 9.77
N PHE A 161 3.67 11.69 9.68
CA PHE A 161 2.32 11.88 9.17
C PHE A 161 1.48 12.66 10.20
N PRO A 162 0.85 13.79 9.83
CA PRO A 162 0.02 14.58 10.72
C PRO A 162 -1.20 13.80 11.23
N SER A 163 -1.56 14.01 12.50
CA SER A 163 -2.71 13.34 13.13
C SER A 163 -4.06 13.99 12.84
N ASN A 164 -4.08 15.20 12.24
CA ASN A 164 -5.31 15.87 11.84
C ASN A 164 -5.30 16.22 10.35
N ALA A 165 -6.49 16.23 9.76
CA ALA A 165 -6.66 16.48 8.33
C ALA A 165 -6.38 17.94 7.93
N ASP A 166 -6.45 18.91 8.84
CA ASP A 166 -6.21 20.32 8.52
C ASP A 166 -4.72 20.60 8.31
N ASP A 167 -3.84 19.98 9.10
CA ASP A 167 -2.40 20.02 8.91
C ASP A 167 -2.01 19.29 7.64
N LEU A 168 -2.61 18.14 7.36
CA LEU A 168 -2.38 17.41 6.12
C LEU A 168 -2.85 18.18 4.88
N ARG A 169 -3.85 19.07 4.98
CA ARG A 169 -4.25 19.98 3.88
C ARG A 169 -3.20 21.05 3.60
N ARG A 170 -2.43 21.46 4.60
CA ARG A 170 -1.35 22.46 4.47
C ARG A 170 0.00 21.82 4.12
N ALA A 171 0.06 20.48 4.09
CA ALA A 171 1.28 19.76 3.78
C ALA A 171 1.67 19.92 2.30
N GLU A 172 2.83 20.52 2.09
CA GLU A 172 3.49 20.58 0.80
C GLU A 172 4.43 19.37 0.67
N PRO A 173 4.28 18.52 -0.36
CA PRO A 173 5.15 17.36 -0.52
C PRO A 173 6.57 17.76 -0.92
N VAL A 174 7.56 17.19 -0.24
CA VAL A 174 8.98 17.29 -0.60
C VAL A 174 9.36 16.02 -1.35
N TYR A 175 9.79 16.19 -2.61
CA TYR A 175 10.03 15.07 -3.52
C TYR A 175 11.50 14.72 -3.69
N GLU A 176 11.78 13.43 -3.71
CA GLU A 176 12.93 12.86 -4.40
C GLU A 176 12.49 12.47 -5.82
N THR A 177 13.28 12.88 -6.83
CA THR A 177 13.03 12.55 -8.24
C THR A 177 13.97 11.45 -8.68
N LEU A 178 13.41 10.40 -9.28
CA LEU A 178 14.12 9.28 -9.88
C LEU A 178 13.86 9.25 -11.39
N PRO A 179 14.83 8.79 -12.20
CA PRO A 179 14.59 8.56 -13.61
C PRO A 179 13.54 7.45 -13.79
N GLY A 180 12.62 7.66 -14.72
CA GLY A 180 11.75 6.59 -15.19
C GLY A 180 12.51 5.58 -16.05
N TRP A 181 11.95 4.38 -16.19
CA TRP A 181 12.62 3.30 -16.93
C TRP A 181 12.15 3.12 -18.37
N ASN A 182 11.02 3.74 -18.77
CA ASN A 182 10.56 3.77 -20.17
C ASN A 182 10.60 2.40 -20.88
N HIS A 183 10.29 1.33 -20.15
CA HIS A 183 10.40 -0.06 -20.60
C HIS A 183 9.21 -0.87 -20.09
N ASP A 184 8.51 -1.55 -20.99
CA ASP A 184 7.37 -2.40 -20.62
C ASP A 184 7.85 -3.59 -19.77
N VAL A 185 7.23 -3.76 -18.60
CA VAL A 185 7.55 -4.82 -17.63
C VAL A 185 6.46 -5.89 -17.57
N THR A 186 5.36 -5.75 -18.30
CA THR A 186 4.17 -6.61 -18.17
C THR A 186 4.43 -8.08 -18.51
N ALA A 187 5.43 -8.36 -19.34
CA ALA A 187 5.86 -9.70 -19.68
C ALA A 187 6.82 -10.34 -18.66
N ALA A 188 7.38 -9.57 -17.72
CA ALA A 188 8.35 -10.07 -16.75
C ALA A 188 7.73 -11.13 -15.83
N ARG A 189 8.47 -12.20 -15.54
CA ARG A 189 8.09 -13.30 -14.64
C ARG A 189 9.17 -13.61 -13.59
N SER A 190 10.30 -12.91 -13.65
CA SER A 190 11.43 -13.02 -12.74
C SER A 190 12.02 -11.64 -12.48
N ILE A 191 12.82 -11.48 -11.42
CA ILE A 191 13.42 -10.18 -11.07
C ILE A 191 14.45 -9.78 -12.12
N GLU A 192 15.15 -10.77 -12.67
CA GLU A 192 16.18 -10.60 -13.69
C GLU A 192 15.62 -10.00 -14.99
N GLU A 193 14.32 -10.15 -15.22
CA GLU A 193 13.58 -9.56 -16.35
C GLU A 193 13.09 -8.14 -16.06
N ILE A 194 13.18 -7.66 -14.82
CA ILE A 194 12.78 -6.29 -14.44
C ILE A 194 13.96 -5.33 -14.64
N PRO A 195 13.77 -4.18 -15.32
CA PRO A 195 14.81 -3.17 -15.49
C PRO A 195 15.42 -2.71 -14.15
N GLU A 196 16.74 -2.50 -14.14
CA GLU A 196 17.48 -2.06 -12.94
C GLU A 196 16.91 -0.78 -12.33
N LEU A 197 16.44 0.17 -13.17
CA LEU A 197 15.81 1.40 -12.71
C LEU A 197 14.48 1.14 -11.97
N ALA A 198 13.68 0.17 -12.41
CA ALA A 198 12.43 -0.20 -11.74
C ALA A 198 12.71 -0.89 -10.39
N MET A 199 13.72 -1.76 -10.34
CA MET A 199 14.16 -2.36 -9.08
C MET A 199 14.81 -1.35 -8.14
N SER A 200 15.53 -0.36 -8.67
CA SER A 200 16.07 0.76 -7.89
C SER A 200 14.96 1.59 -7.25
N PHE A 201 13.87 1.86 -7.98
CA PHE A 201 12.67 2.49 -7.42
C PHE A 201 12.07 1.64 -6.29
N ALA A 202 11.88 0.33 -6.49
CA ALA A 202 11.32 -0.55 -5.47
C ALA A 202 12.20 -0.62 -4.20
N ASN A 203 13.51 -0.74 -4.37
CA ASN A 203 14.47 -0.73 -3.27
C ASN A 203 14.42 0.60 -2.51
N ARG A 204 14.38 1.72 -3.25
CA ARG A 204 14.31 3.06 -2.66
C ARG A 204 13.03 3.28 -1.86
N VAL A 205 11.89 2.77 -2.34
CA VAL A 205 10.63 2.75 -1.57
C VAL A 205 10.82 2.01 -0.25
N GLY A 206 11.43 0.81 -0.29
CA GLY A 206 11.69 0.03 0.91
C GLY A 206 12.59 0.73 1.93
N GLU A 207 13.66 1.39 1.45
CA GLU A 207 14.57 2.19 2.28
C GLU A 207 13.86 3.35 2.99
N ILE A 208 13.08 4.15 2.26
CA ILE A 208 12.43 5.36 2.82
C ILE A 208 11.31 4.98 3.79
N VAL A 209 10.55 3.93 3.46
CA VAL A 209 9.48 3.39 4.31
C VAL A 209 10.05 2.70 5.55
N GLY A 210 11.24 2.10 5.43
CA GLY A 210 11.87 1.30 6.49
C GLY A 210 11.33 -0.13 6.58
N VAL A 211 10.70 -0.62 5.52
CA VAL A 211 10.14 -1.97 5.41
C VAL A 211 10.53 -2.55 4.05
N PRO A 212 11.09 -3.78 3.98
CA PRO A 212 11.56 -4.35 2.73
C PRO A 212 10.40 -4.58 1.73
N VAL A 213 10.66 -4.30 0.45
CA VAL A 213 9.80 -4.77 -0.65
C VAL A 213 10.16 -6.23 -0.93
N ALA A 214 9.21 -7.12 -0.68
CA ALA A 214 9.40 -8.57 -0.83
C ALA A 214 8.63 -9.15 -2.03
N MET A 215 7.74 -8.37 -2.62
CA MET A 215 7.03 -8.70 -3.85
C MET A 215 6.78 -7.45 -4.66
N VAL A 216 6.88 -7.57 -5.97
CA VAL A 216 6.49 -6.53 -6.94
C VAL A 216 5.45 -7.07 -7.90
N SER A 217 4.55 -6.23 -8.39
CA SER A 217 3.61 -6.59 -9.47
C SER A 217 3.81 -5.69 -10.68
N VAL A 218 3.82 -6.34 -11.84
CA VAL A 218 4.03 -5.74 -13.17
C VAL A 218 2.75 -5.83 -14.03
N GLY A 219 1.60 -6.02 -13.39
CA GLY A 219 0.30 -6.09 -14.07
C GLY A 219 -0.78 -6.77 -13.22
N PRO A 220 -2.01 -6.85 -13.76
CA PRO A 220 -3.18 -7.28 -13.01
C PRO A 220 -3.27 -8.80 -12.81
N ASP A 221 -2.56 -9.59 -13.60
CA ASP A 221 -2.68 -11.05 -13.60
C ASP A 221 -1.86 -11.68 -12.47
N ARG A 222 -2.30 -12.84 -11.95
CA ARG A 222 -1.62 -13.48 -10.81
C ARG A 222 -0.17 -13.84 -11.12
N ALA A 223 0.10 -14.27 -12.35
CA ALA A 223 1.44 -14.61 -12.82
C ALA A 223 2.38 -13.39 -12.97
N GLN A 224 1.85 -12.17 -12.87
CA GLN A 224 2.59 -10.90 -12.92
C GLN A 224 2.98 -10.39 -11.54
N SER A 225 2.88 -11.23 -10.50
CA SER A 225 3.41 -10.96 -9.15
C SER A 225 4.71 -11.72 -8.95
N ILE A 226 5.81 -11.01 -8.74
CA ILE A 226 7.18 -11.52 -8.70
C ILE A 226 7.73 -11.30 -7.30
N PHE A 227 8.19 -12.38 -6.65
CA PHE A 227 8.85 -12.28 -5.35
C PHE A 227 10.25 -11.71 -5.53
N VAL A 228 10.68 -10.86 -4.59
CA VAL A 228 12.04 -10.32 -4.56
C VAL A 228 12.93 -11.27 -3.75
N ASP A 229 13.95 -11.83 -4.40
CA ASP A 229 14.86 -12.83 -3.84
C ASP A 229 15.60 -12.29 -2.61
N GLY A 230 15.88 -13.18 -1.66
CA GLY A 230 16.38 -12.82 -0.32
C GLY A 230 15.29 -12.41 0.67
N ASN A 231 14.12 -11.98 0.21
CA ASN A 231 12.96 -11.61 1.05
C ASN A 231 11.75 -12.57 0.88
N ALA A 232 11.82 -13.56 -0.01
CA ALA A 232 10.73 -14.52 -0.21
C ALA A 232 10.32 -15.28 1.08
N GLN A 233 11.29 -15.58 1.95
CA GLN A 233 11.03 -16.17 3.28
C GLN A 233 10.20 -15.24 4.17
N GLN A 234 10.32 -13.92 3.99
CA GLN A 234 9.51 -12.95 4.70
C GLN A 234 8.05 -13.08 4.27
N MET A 235 7.73 -13.30 2.99
CA MET A 235 6.35 -13.43 2.51
C MET A 235 5.70 -14.78 2.82
N ALA A 236 6.48 -15.85 2.95
CA ALA A 236 5.95 -17.23 3.01
C ALA A 236 5.35 -17.62 4.39
N GLY A 237 5.45 -16.78 5.42
CA GLY A 237 5.03 -17.13 6.78
C GLY A 237 5.78 -18.36 7.33
N VAL A 238 6.94 -18.69 6.77
CA VAL A 238 7.79 -19.81 7.20
C VAL A 238 8.86 -19.25 8.11
N GLY A 239 8.57 -19.20 9.42
CA GLY A 239 9.61 -19.30 10.44
C GLY A 239 10.09 -20.76 10.49
N GLY A 240 11.41 -20.95 10.69
CA GLY A 240 12.02 -22.27 10.86
C GLY A 240 11.61 -22.99 12.13
#